data_AF-A0A9D2FM69-F1
#
_entry.id   AF-A0A9D2FM69-F1
#
_cell.length_a   1.000
_cell.length_b   1.000
_cell.length_c   1.000
_cell.angle_alpha   90.00
_cell.angle_beta   90.00
_cell.angle_gamma   90.00
#
_symmetry.space_group_name_H-M   'P 1'
#
loop_
_entity.id
_entity.type
_entity.pdbx_description
1 polymer ?
#
loop_
_entity_poly.entity_id
_entity_poly.type
_entity_poly.pdbx_seq_one_letter_code
_entity_poly.pdbx_strand_id
1 'polypeptide(L)'
;MERIKEPFIHITKREPMPLWKSLCIRFGAVLIALIICAVFISASAPNSKGFFGYFGSLFSGAFGTERRFWLLLQQTGLLLCVALALVVAFRMKFWNLGGNGQVLMGCLACAMCMYYLGGKTADPLVWLLMLIASIAAGAIWAVIPAIFKAFFNTNESLFTLMMNYVALYLVAFFVSHWYPEGTGAMPPLTDANLPSLGSGQAGRSLLTVIVAIVVTALIYCYLRFTKHGYEISLIGDSKNTARYAGISVKKVIIRTLILSGALCGLVGFLLVGSINHMVSTSMDGNMGFTGIMVAWMGKFNPLIMAGISFFINFLSRGMAQVCTDFGFTSEALSDIVVGLIYFFFIGCEFFIVYKVHFNFKKHHGREEPAFSMDASSEDSASEQTGAEREETEKPALADGMEATKSESTKTQHPKETEQIQQSELEADAPENEGAAVKAGEGKKTSRKKNARKAKEEN
;
A
#
# COMPACT_ATOMS: atom_id res chain seq x y z
N MET A 1 35.31 -20.78 -28.47
CA MET A 1 35.04 -20.19 -27.15
C MET A 1 34.22 -18.93 -27.34
N GLU A 2 32.91 -18.96 -27.07
CA GLU A 2 32.15 -17.71 -26.97
C GLU A 2 32.63 -16.93 -25.75
N ARG A 3 32.95 -15.64 -25.92
CA ARG A 3 33.21 -14.76 -24.78
C ARG A 3 31.86 -14.44 -24.14
N ILE A 4 31.55 -15.12 -23.04
CA ILE A 4 30.43 -14.76 -22.17
C ILE A 4 30.63 -13.29 -21.78
N LYS A 5 29.78 -12.40 -22.30
CA LYS A 5 29.78 -10.98 -21.88
C LYS A 5 29.26 -10.91 -20.45
N GLU A 6 30.17 -10.72 -19.50
CA GLU A 6 29.78 -10.38 -18.14
C GLU A 6 28.90 -9.11 -18.14
N PRO A 7 27.78 -9.10 -17.42
CA PRO A 7 26.92 -7.92 -17.36
C PRO A 7 27.64 -6.77 -16.65
N PHE A 8 27.51 -5.55 -17.20
CA PHE A 8 28.11 -4.32 -16.67
C PHE A 8 27.77 -4.04 -15.19
N ILE A 9 26.63 -4.55 -14.74
CA ILE A 9 26.14 -4.44 -13.37
C ILE A 9 25.92 -5.87 -12.84
N HIS A 10 26.65 -6.24 -11.81
CA HIS A 10 26.42 -7.48 -11.06
C HIS A 10 25.88 -7.16 -9.66
N ILE A 11 24.81 -7.83 -9.25
CA ILE A 11 24.13 -7.58 -7.99
C ILE A 11 24.34 -8.78 -7.07
N THR A 12 25.12 -8.60 -6.01
CA THR A 12 25.32 -9.63 -4.96
C THR A 12 24.44 -9.33 -3.76
N LYS A 13 23.97 -10.37 -3.06
CA LYS A 13 23.29 -10.21 -1.77
C LYS A 13 24.34 -9.90 -0.70
N ARG A 14 24.13 -8.85 0.10
CA ARG A 14 25.00 -8.51 1.23
C ARG A 14 24.79 -9.48 2.40
N GLU A 15 25.85 -9.68 3.16
CA GLU A 15 25.76 -10.26 4.50
C GLU A 15 24.89 -9.39 5.43
N PRO A 16 24.23 -9.99 6.43
CA PRO A 16 23.37 -9.26 7.36
C PRO A 16 24.18 -8.26 8.21
N MET A 17 24.07 -6.98 7.86
CA MET A 17 24.72 -5.90 8.61
C MET A 17 24.11 -5.75 10.02
N PRO A 18 24.90 -5.34 11.03
CA PRO A 18 24.39 -5.11 12.38
C PRO A 18 23.31 -4.02 12.38
N LEU A 19 22.30 -4.19 13.25
CA LEU A 19 21.09 -3.36 13.29
C LEU A 19 21.38 -1.86 13.31
N TRP A 20 22.39 -1.42 14.08
CA TRP A 20 22.82 -0.02 14.14
C TRP A 20 23.21 0.54 12.76
N LYS A 21 24.03 -0.18 11.98
CA LYS A 21 24.44 0.25 10.62
C LYS A 21 23.24 0.32 9.67
N SER A 22 22.33 -0.66 9.72
CA SER A 22 21.09 -0.62 8.91
C SER A 22 20.20 0.57 9.31
N LEU A 23 20.09 0.87 10.61
CA LEU A 23 19.30 1.98 11.11
C LEU A 23 19.89 3.34 10.71
N CYS A 24 21.21 3.52 10.84
CA CYS A 24 21.90 4.72 10.39
C CYS A 24 21.73 4.97 8.88
N ILE A 25 21.80 3.93 8.04
CA ILE A 25 21.56 4.07 6.59
C ILE A 25 20.12 4.51 6.31
N ARG A 26 19.12 3.94 7.02
CA ARG A 26 17.70 4.36 6.89
C ARG A 26 17.46 5.79 7.35
N PHE A 27 18.07 6.22 8.47
CA PHE A 27 18.00 7.62 8.93
C PHE A 27 18.70 8.57 7.96
N GLY A 28 19.86 8.20 7.42
CA GLY A 28 20.56 9.00 6.40
C GLY A 28 19.72 9.16 5.12
N ALA A 29 19.10 8.08 4.65
CA ALA A 29 18.18 8.09 3.52
C ALA A 29 17.00 9.06 3.72
N VAL A 30 16.36 8.97 4.89
CA VAL A 30 15.26 9.85 5.31
C VAL A 30 15.71 11.31 5.37
N LEU A 31 16.89 11.61 5.94
CA LEU A 31 17.41 12.97 6.02
C LEU A 31 17.70 13.54 4.63
N ILE A 32 18.29 12.76 3.73
CA ILE A 32 18.51 13.16 2.34
C ILE A 32 17.18 13.44 1.63
N ALA A 33 16.18 12.56 1.78
CA ALA A 33 14.85 12.77 1.22
C ALA A 33 14.19 14.05 1.77
N LEU A 34 14.24 14.28 3.09
CA LEU A 34 13.73 15.50 3.72
C LEU A 34 14.45 16.77 3.24
N ILE A 35 15.76 16.73 3.03
CA ILE A 35 16.54 17.85 2.47
C ILE A 35 16.11 18.13 1.02
N ILE A 36 15.98 17.09 0.19
CA ILE A 36 15.52 17.23 -1.20
C ILE A 36 14.10 17.84 -1.25
N CYS A 37 13.20 17.38 -0.37
CA CYS A 37 11.85 17.93 -0.28
C CYS A 37 11.84 19.37 0.23
N ALA A 38 12.69 19.71 1.22
CA ALA A 38 12.86 21.07 1.71
C ALA A 38 13.38 22.02 0.62
N VAL A 39 14.36 21.59 -0.19
CA VAL A 39 14.88 22.35 -1.34
C VAL A 39 13.78 22.52 -2.40
N PHE A 40 13.09 21.45 -2.77
CA PHE A 40 12.01 21.51 -3.77
C PHE A 40 10.89 22.48 -3.35
N ILE A 41 10.40 22.37 -2.11
CA ILE A 41 9.31 23.20 -1.61
C ILE A 41 9.72 24.66 -1.43
N SER A 42 10.94 24.92 -0.94
CA SER A 42 11.45 26.30 -0.81
C SER A 42 11.74 26.95 -2.17
N ALA A 43 12.12 26.18 -3.19
CA ALA A 43 12.23 26.67 -4.57
C ALA A 43 10.86 26.94 -5.20
N SER A 44 9.85 26.11 -4.92
CA SER A 44 8.48 26.28 -5.44
C SER A 44 7.67 27.39 -4.75
N ALA A 45 8.05 27.82 -3.55
CA ALA A 45 7.39 28.90 -2.81
C ALA A 45 8.39 29.98 -2.33
N PRO A 46 8.89 30.86 -3.24
CA PRO A 46 9.94 31.84 -2.92
C PRO A 46 9.59 32.85 -1.82
N ASN A 47 8.30 33.11 -1.60
CA ASN A 47 7.78 34.08 -0.62
C ASN A 47 7.47 33.47 0.76
N SER A 48 7.81 32.19 0.99
CA SER A 48 7.52 31.49 2.24
C SER A 48 8.68 31.56 3.26
N LYS A 49 8.53 30.87 4.40
CA LYS A 49 9.44 30.81 5.56
C LYS A 49 10.85 30.23 5.28
N GLY A 50 11.24 30.06 4.01
CA GLY A 50 12.52 29.54 3.56
C GLY A 50 12.80 28.07 3.93
N PHE A 51 14.01 27.60 3.62
CA PHE A 51 14.48 26.23 3.85
C PHE A 51 14.37 25.79 5.33
N PHE A 52 14.73 26.66 6.28
CA PHE A 52 14.63 26.35 7.71
C PHE A 52 13.18 26.35 8.22
N GLY A 53 12.31 27.18 7.63
CA GLY A 53 10.89 27.21 7.94
C GLY A 53 10.15 25.93 7.57
N TYR A 54 10.63 25.18 6.57
CA TYR A 54 10.10 23.84 6.26
C TYR A 54 10.22 22.89 7.47
N PHE A 55 11.41 22.77 8.06
CA PHE A 55 11.63 21.90 9.22
C PHE A 55 10.84 22.36 10.45
N GLY A 56 10.78 23.67 10.70
CA GLY A 56 9.94 24.23 11.77
C GLY A 56 8.45 23.91 11.59
N SER A 57 7.95 24.00 10.36
CA SER A 57 6.53 23.72 10.03
C SER A 57 6.23 22.20 10.11
N LEU A 58 7.17 21.35 9.67
CA LEU A 58 7.10 19.89 9.77
C LEU A 58 6.97 19.43 11.23
N PHE A 59 7.85 19.91 12.12
CA PHE A 59 7.79 19.61 13.55
C PHE A 59 6.55 20.23 14.23
N SER A 60 6.15 21.44 13.85
CA SER A 60 4.94 22.10 14.35
C SER A 60 3.65 21.37 13.95
N GLY A 61 3.60 20.74 12.77
CA GLY A 61 2.48 19.92 12.32
C GLY A 61 2.25 18.68 13.20
N ALA A 62 3.32 18.08 13.71
CA ALA A 62 3.27 16.92 14.59
C ALA A 62 3.11 17.27 16.09
N PHE A 63 3.93 18.20 16.58
CA PHE A 63 4.10 18.47 18.03
C PHE A 63 3.65 19.87 18.47
N GLY A 64 3.26 20.76 17.55
CA GLY A 64 2.99 22.18 17.87
C GLY A 64 1.74 22.46 18.72
N THR A 65 0.93 21.44 19.04
CA THR A 65 -0.22 21.58 19.96
C THR A 65 -0.56 20.20 20.53
N GLU A 66 -1.03 20.13 21.78
CA GLU A 66 -1.48 18.87 22.40
C GLU A 66 -2.51 18.13 21.52
N ARG A 67 -3.46 18.88 20.93
CA ARG A 67 -4.43 18.34 19.96
C ARG A 67 -3.78 17.64 18.77
N ARG A 68 -2.69 18.21 18.22
CA ARG A 68 -1.95 17.65 17.07
C ARG A 68 -1.21 16.37 17.48
N PHE A 69 -0.62 16.35 18.67
CA PHE A 69 0.07 15.17 19.21
C PHE A 69 -0.89 13.99 19.44
N TRP A 70 -2.06 14.22 20.05
CA TRP A 70 -3.08 13.17 20.20
C TRP A 70 -3.62 12.67 18.85
N LEU A 71 -3.82 13.57 17.88
CA LEU A 71 -4.20 13.22 16.50
C LEU A 71 -3.12 12.46 15.73
N LEU A 72 -1.84 12.64 16.07
CA LEU A 72 -0.70 11.87 15.56
C LEU A 72 -0.69 10.45 16.13
N LEU A 73 -0.82 10.31 17.45
CA LEU A 73 -0.89 8.99 18.11
C LEU A 73 -2.11 8.19 17.66
N GLN A 74 -3.25 8.84 17.45
CA GLN A 74 -4.47 8.21 16.94
C GLN A 74 -4.27 7.60 15.55
N GLN A 75 -3.78 8.38 14.58
CA GLN A 75 -3.54 7.90 13.21
C GLN A 75 -2.41 6.85 13.16
N THR A 76 -1.39 7.01 14.01
CA THR A 76 -0.37 5.98 14.23
C THR A 76 -0.98 4.65 14.69
N GLY A 77 -1.93 4.71 15.63
CA GLY A 77 -2.64 3.52 16.12
C GLY A 77 -3.50 2.83 15.05
N LEU A 78 -4.25 3.60 14.26
CA LEU A 78 -5.06 3.06 13.14
C LEU A 78 -4.16 2.37 12.10
N LEU A 79 -3.12 3.06 11.61
CA LEU A 79 -2.20 2.51 10.62
C LEU A 79 -1.48 1.27 11.15
N LEU A 80 -1.08 1.27 12.43
CA LEU A 80 -0.47 0.12 13.08
C LEU A 80 -1.42 -1.08 13.13
N CYS A 81 -2.69 -0.88 13.49
CA CYS A 81 -3.70 -1.95 13.48
C CYS A 81 -3.88 -2.55 12.09
N VAL A 82 -3.99 -1.73 11.04
CA VAL A 82 -4.08 -2.21 9.64
C VAL A 82 -2.81 -2.95 9.23
N ALA A 83 -1.63 -2.42 9.53
CA ALA A 83 -0.36 -3.08 9.23
C ALA A 83 -0.24 -4.44 9.93
N LEU A 84 -0.63 -4.54 11.21
CA LEU A 84 -0.66 -5.79 11.97
C LEU A 84 -1.64 -6.80 11.38
N ALA A 85 -2.83 -6.36 10.97
CA ALA A 85 -3.82 -7.19 10.29
C ALA A 85 -3.25 -7.83 9.01
N LEU A 86 -2.51 -7.05 8.23
CA LEU A 86 -1.89 -7.51 6.98
C LEU A 86 -0.67 -8.43 7.22
N VAL A 87 0.11 -8.21 8.28
CA VAL A 87 1.26 -9.07 8.64
C VAL A 87 0.86 -10.53 8.86
N VAL A 88 -0.31 -10.79 9.45
CA VAL A 88 -0.77 -12.17 9.66
C VAL A 88 -0.90 -12.93 8.33
N ALA A 89 -1.39 -12.27 7.28
CA ALA A 89 -1.48 -12.83 5.93
C ALA A 89 -0.10 -12.93 5.24
N PHE A 90 0.73 -11.89 5.32
CA PHE A 90 2.04 -11.91 4.68
C PHE A 90 3.00 -12.96 5.27
N ARG A 91 2.86 -13.31 6.56
CA ARG A 91 3.64 -14.38 7.20
C ARG A 91 3.50 -15.75 6.53
N MET A 92 2.33 -16.06 5.94
CA MET A 92 2.10 -17.28 5.16
C MET A 92 2.34 -17.10 3.64
N LYS A 93 3.07 -16.04 3.24
CA LYS A 93 3.26 -15.59 1.84
C LYS A 93 1.95 -15.36 1.07
N PHE A 94 0.83 -15.13 1.77
CA PHE A 94 -0.41 -14.70 1.13
C PHE A 94 -0.41 -13.17 1.01
N TRP A 95 -0.45 -12.68 -0.22
CA TRP A 95 -0.44 -11.25 -0.50
C TRP A 95 -1.84 -10.66 -0.42
N ASN A 96 -2.29 -10.32 0.80
CA ASN A 96 -3.53 -9.58 1.00
C ASN A 96 -3.34 -8.10 0.62
N LEU A 97 -3.81 -7.70 -0.57
CA LEU A 97 -3.89 -6.30 -0.99
C LEU A 97 -5.29 -5.70 -0.73
N GLY A 98 -6.21 -6.47 -0.15
CA GLY A 98 -7.61 -6.13 0.09
C GLY A 98 -7.88 -5.37 1.38
N GLY A 99 -6.85 -4.83 2.03
CA GLY A 99 -6.95 -4.18 3.34
C GLY A 99 -7.89 -2.97 3.34
N ASN A 100 -7.80 -2.11 2.31
CA ASN A 100 -8.66 -0.94 2.16
C ASN A 100 -10.15 -1.35 2.11
N GLY A 101 -10.51 -2.32 1.27
CA GLY A 101 -11.88 -2.83 1.15
C GLY A 101 -12.40 -3.50 2.42
N GLN A 102 -11.54 -4.21 3.16
CA GLN A 102 -11.89 -4.79 4.47
C GLN A 102 -12.18 -3.71 5.53
N VAL A 103 -11.43 -2.60 5.53
CA VAL A 103 -11.69 -1.44 6.40
C VAL A 103 -12.99 -0.73 5.97
N LEU A 104 -13.18 -0.45 4.67
CA LEU A 104 -14.39 0.19 4.13
C LEU A 104 -15.67 -0.59 4.48
N MET A 105 -15.64 -1.92 4.40
CA MET A 105 -16.76 -2.78 4.80
C MET A 105 -17.05 -2.73 6.30
N GLY A 106 -16.01 -2.64 7.13
CA GLY A 106 -16.15 -2.37 8.56
C GLY A 106 -16.82 -1.02 8.81
N CYS A 107 -16.34 0.04 8.15
CA CYS A 107 -16.92 1.38 8.23
C CYS A 107 -18.41 1.37 7.86
N LEU A 108 -18.76 0.72 6.74
CA LEU A 108 -20.14 0.62 6.27
C LEU A 108 -21.06 -0.11 7.25
N ALA A 109 -20.62 -1.25 7.78
CA ALA A 109 -21.40 -2.02 8.75
C ALA A 109 -21.57 -1.27 10.08
N CYS A 110 -20.57 -0.47 10.48
CA CYS A 110 -20.66 0.43 11.62
C CYS A 110 -21.72 1.53 11.38
N ALA A 111 -21.65 2.23 10.24
CA ALA A 111 -22.62 3.28 9.88
C ALA A 111 -24.04 2.74 9.67
N MET A 112 -24.21 1.54 9.11
CA MET A 112 -25.49 0.83 9.04
C MET A 112 -26.12 0.68 10.44
N CYS A 113 -25.34 0.25 11.42
CA CYS A 113 -25.82 0.11 12.79
C CYS A 113 -26.21 1.46 13.39
N MET A 114 -25.37 2.49 13.25
CA MET A 114 -25.66 3.84 13.76
C MET A 114 -26.90 4.45 13.10
N TYR A 115 -27.06 4.31 11.78
CA TYR A 115 -28.19 4.89 11.03
C TYR A 115 -29.54 4.21 11.35
N TYR A 116 -29.57 2.87 11.45
CA TYR A 116 -30.83 2.16 11.67
C TYR A 116 -31.23 2.03 13.15
N LEU A 117 -30.26 1.88 14.07
CA LEU A 117 -30.50 1.65 15.50
C LEU A 117 -30.26 2.89 16.38
N GLY A 118 -29.58 3.92 15.87
CA GLY A 118 -29.40 5.20 16.56
C GLY A 118 -30.73 5.78 17.03
N GLY A 119 -30.78 6.22 18.29
CA GLY A 119 -31.97 6.77 18.93
C GLY A 119 -33.11 5.79 19.23
N LYS A 120 -33.06 4.52 18.79
CA LYS A 120 -34.15 3.52 18.98
C LYS A 120 -33.87 2.46 20.03
N THR A 121 -32.60 2.26 20.40
CA THR A 121 -32.16 1.24 21.37
C THR A 121 -31.11 1.82 22.30
N ALA A 122 -30.93 1.22 23.48
CA ALA A 122 -29.97 1.71 24.47
C ALA A 122 -28.53 1.74 23.92
N ASP A 123 -27.83 2.87 24.08
CA ASP A 123 -26.51 3.11 23.47
C ASP A 123 -25.48 1.99 23.69
N PRO A 124 -25.33 1.39 24.89
CA PRO A 124 -24.36 0.30 25.10
C PRO A 124 -24.61 -0.93 24.24
N LEU A 125 -25.88 -1.22 23.91
CA LEU A 125 -26.23 -2.32 23.01
C LEU A 125 -25.86 -1.97 21.56
N VAL A 126 -26.08 -0.72 21.14
CA VAL A 126 -25.64 -0.24 19.81
C VAL A 126 -24.13 -0.35 19.68
N TRP A 127 -23.36 0.07 20.70
CA TRP A 127 -21.89 -0.02 20.70
C TRP A 127 -21.38 -1.45 20.52
N LEU A 128 -21.98 -2.42 21.21
CA LEU A 128 -21.64 -3.84 21.07
C LEU A 128 -22.01 -4.38 19.68
N LEU A 129 -23.20 -4.03 19.18
CA LEU A 129 -23.68 -4.45 17.87
C LEU A 129 -22.83 -3.89 16.73
N MET A 130 -22.47 -2.60 16.75
CA MET A 130 -21.60 -2.02 15.71
C MET A 130 -20.18 -2.61 15.73
N LEU A 131 -19.63 -2.94 16.90
CA LEU A 131 -18.34 -3.63 17.02
C LEU A 131 -18.41 -5.03 16.40
N ILE A 132 -19.44 -5.82 16.74
CA ILE A 132 -19.62 -7.18 16.19
C ILE A 132 -19.88 -7.11 14.67
N ALA A 133 -20.76 -6.22 14.22
CA ALA A 133 -21.10 -6.07 12.80
C ALA A 133 -19.90 -5.63 11.96
N SER A 134 -19.10 -4.67 12.44
CA SER A 134 -17.91 -4.18 11.74
C SER A 134 -16.82 -5.25 11.63
N ILE A 135 -16.56 -6.00 12.72
CA ILE A 135 -15.62 -7.13 12.71
C ILE A 135 -16.13 -8.23 11.77
N ALA A 136 -17.42 -8.56 11.81
CA ALA A 136 -18.03 -9.58 10.97
C ALA A 136 -17.96 -9.19 9.48
N ALA A 137 -18.28 -7.93 9.12
CA ALA A 137 -18.22 -7.45 7.75
C ALA A 137 -16.80 -7.50 7.18
N GLY A 138 -15.80 -7.02 7.92
CA GLY A 138 -14.38 -7.11 7.52
C GLY A 138 -13.92 -8.56 7.36
N ALA A 139 -14.32 -9.46 8.26
CA ALA A 139 -14.00 -10.88 8.20
C ALA A 139 -14.67 -11.58 6.99
N ILE A 140 -15.96 -11.33 6.74
CA ILE A 140 -16.70 -11.88 5.59
C ILE A 140 -16.06 -11.40 4.28
N TRP A 141 -15.70 -10.12 4.19
CA TRP A 141 -15.04 -9.58 3.00
C TRP A 141 -13.69 -10.24 2.70
N ALA A 142 -12.91 -10.58 3.75
CA ALA A 142 -11.66 -11.30 3.61
C ALA A 142 -11.84 -12.80 3.28
N VAL A 143 -12.94 -13.42 3.72
CA VAL A 143 -13.26 -14.84 3.45
C VAL A 143 -13.49 -15.11 1.98
N ILE A 144 -14.10 -14.16 1.23
CA ILE A 144 -14.42 -14.34 -0.19
C ILE A 144 -13.13 -14.67 -1.00
N PRO A 145 -12.08 -13.81 -1.03
CA PRO A 145 -10.77 -14.18 -1.59
C PRO A 145 -10.15 -15.45 -1.01
N ALA A 146 -10.32 -15.69 0.29
CA ALA A 146 -9.71 -16.83 0.97
C ALA A 146 -10.23 -18.18 0.46
N ILE A 147 -11.54 -18.28 0.21
CA ILE A 147 -12.19 -19.47 -0.36
C ILE A 147 -11.69 -19.67 -1.79
N PHE A 148 -11.72 -18.64 -2.63
CA PHE A 148 -11.24 -18.76 -4.01
C PHE A 148 -9.77 -19.20 -4.08
N LYS A 149 -8.89 -18.67 -3.21
CA LYS A 149 -7.52 -19.18 -3.13
C LYS A 149 -7.43 -20.62 -2.62
N ALA A 150 -8.14 -20.95 -1.54
CA ALA A 150 -8.03 -22.25 -0.89
C ALA A 150 -8.57 -23.41 -1.74
N PHE A 151 -9.59 -23.17 -2.57
CA PHE A 151 -10.20 -24.21 -3.40
C PHE A 151 -9.76 -24.18 -4.86
N PHE A 152 -9.65 -23.00 -5.48
CA PHE A 152 -9.39 -22.82 -6.92
C PHE A 152 -7.96 -22.33 -7.23
N ASN A 153 -7.13 -22.04 -6.22
CA ASN A 153 -5.74 -21.59 -6.35
C ASN A 153 -5.55 -20.29 -7.18
N THR A 154 -6.60 -19.47 -7.31
CA THR A 154 -6.62 -18.16 -8.01
C THR A 154 -5.48 -17.23 -7.56
N ASN A 155 -5.12 -16.22 -8.36
CA ASN A 155 -4.18 -15.18 -7.96
C ASN A 155 -4.76 -14.33 -6.81
N GLU A 156 -4.21 -14.47 -5.61
CA GLU A 156 -4.65 -13.79 -4.39
C GLU A 156 -4.46 -12.28 -4.44
N SER A 157 -3.33 -11.81 -4.99
CA SER A 157 -2.99 -10.39 -5.04
C SER A 157 -3.97 -9.62 -5.91
N LEU A 158 -4.25 -10.13 -7.11
CA LEU A 158 -5.20 -9.51 -8.04
C LEU A 158 -6.62 -9.56 -7.47
N PHE A 159 -7.07 -10.72 -6.97
CA PHE A 159 -8.43 -10.87 -6.49
C PHE A 159 -8.72 -10.02 -5.24
N THR A 160 -7.78 -9.94 -4.29
CA THR A 160 -7.92 -9.07 -3.11
C THR A 160 -7.87 -7.58 -3.47
N LEU A 161 -7.04 -7.19 -4.45
CA LEU A 161 -7.00 -5.82 -4.94
C LEU A 161 -8.29 -5.42 -5.67
N MET A 162 -8.86 -6.30 -6.50
CA MET A 162 -10.13 -6.03 -7.20
C MET A 162 -11.31 -5.87 -6.24
N MET A 163 -11.32 -6.63 -5.14
CA MET A 163 -12.32 -6.51 -4.07
C MET A 163 -12.27 -5.16 -3.32
N ASN A 164 -11.22 -4.34 -3.47
CA ASN A 164 -11.21 -2.96 -2.95
C ASN A 164 -12.17 -2.07 -3.75
N TYR A 165 -12.16 -2.15 -5.08
CA TYR A 165 -13.03 -1.33 -5.93
C TYR A 165 -14.51 -1.71 -5.74
N VAL A 166 -14.80 -3.01 -5.66
CA VAL A 166 -16.15 -3.49 -5.34
C VAL A 166 -16.62 -2.94 -3.98
N ALA A 167 -15.73 -2.88 -2.98
CA ALA A 167 -16.06 -2.30 -1.69
C ALA A 167 -16.33 -0.79 -1.76
N LEU A 168 -15.49 -0.05 -2.49
CA LEU A 168 -15.65 1.40 -2.69
C LEU A 168 -16.99 1.72 -3.35
N TYR A 169 -17.36 1.03 -4.43
CA TYR A 169 -18.65 1.27 -5.11
C TYR A 169 -19.85 0.84 -4.27
N LEU A 170 -19.72 -0.23 -3.46
CA LEU A 170 -20.79 -0.65 -2.55
C LEU A 170 -20.99 0.39 -1.44
N VAL A 171 -19.92 0.96 -0.87
CA VAL A 171 -20.01 2.10 0.05
C VAL A 171 -20.64 3.32 -0.61
N ALA A 172 -20.21 3.67 -1.83
CA ALA A 172 -20.76 4.80 -2.58
C ALA A 172 -22.28 4.65 -2.78
N PHE A 173 -22.74 3.47 -3.18
CA PHE A 173 -24.16 3.17 -3.36
C PHE A 173 -24.98 3.40 -2.07
N PHE A 174 -24.52 2.90 -0.92
CA PHE A 174 -25.24 3.10 0.35
C PHE A 174 -25.23 4.56 0.82
N VAL A 175 -24.11 5.27 0.66
CA VAL A 175 -24.02 6.71 0.98
C VAL A 175 -25.01 7.52 0.11
N SER A 176 -25.04 7.28 -1.20
CA SER A 176 -26.00 7.91 -2.11
C SER A 176 -27.46 7.51 -1.83
N HIS A 177 -27.70 6.31 -1.29
CA HIS A 177 -29.05 5.87 -0.92
C HIS A 177 -29.58 6.56 0.34
N TRP A 178 -28.75 6.80 1.35
CA TRP A 178 -29.16 7.52 2.57
C TRP A 178 -29.17 9.03 2.40
N TYR A 179 -28.26 9.58 1.60
CA TYR A 179 -28.12 11.02 1.35
C TYR A 179 -28.06 11.31 -0.16
N PRO A 180 -29.19 11.20 -0.88
CA PRO A 180 -29.24 11.45 -2.32
C PRO A 180 -28.94 12.91 -2.70
N GLU A 181 -29.06 13.87 -1.77
CA GLU A 181 -28.67 15.28 -1.98
C GLU A 181 -27.24 15.60 -1.52
N GLY A 182 -26.49 14.60 -1.03
CA GLY A 182 -25.12 14.78 -0.54
C GLY A 182 -24.05 14.71 -1.63
N THR A 183 -22.94 15.42 -1.43
CA THR A 183 -21.78 15.45 -2.35
C THR A 183 -20.89 14.18 -2.28
N GLY A 184 -21.49 13.00 -2.09
CA GLY A 184 -20.77 11.72 -1.98
C GLY A 184 -20.21 11.36 -0.60
N ALA A 185 -20.60 12.10 0.45
CA ALA A 185 -20.25 11.79 1.84
C ALA A 185 -21.46 11.96 2.77
N MET A 186 -21.60 11.08 3.75
CA MET A 186 -22.62 11.15 4.79
C MET A 186 -22.28 12.30 5.77
N PRO A 187 -23.24 13.14 6.20
CA PRO A 187 -23.00 14.05 7.33
C PRO A 187 -22.77 13.24 8.62
N PRO A 188 -22.03 13.78 9.61
CA PRO A 188 -21.73 13.07 10.84
C PRO A 188 -23.00 12.80 11.65
N LEU A 189 -23.25 11.54 12.01
CA LEU A 189 -24.37 11.18 12.87
C LEU A 189 -24.10 11.63 14.31
N THR A 190 -25.11 12.20 14.96
CA THR A 190 -25.05 12.61 16.37
C THR A 190 -25.33 11.47 17.34
N ASP A 191 -26.01 10.43 16.87
CA ASP A 191 -26.67 9.43 17.71
C ASP A 191 -25.84 8.14 17.82
N ALA A 192 -25.84 7.52 19.01
CA ALA A 192 -25.07 6.31 19.35
C ALA A 192 -23.53 6.42 19.22
N ASN A 193 -22.98 7.64 19.27
CA ASN A 193 -21.53 7.88 19.30
C ASN A 193 -20.87 7.24 20.53
N LEU A 194 -19.65 6.71 20.39
CA LEU A 194 -18.91 6.18 21.54
C LEU A 194 -18.52 7.31 22.51
N PRO A 195 -18.62 7.08 23.83
CA PRO A 195 -18.29 8.08 24.83
C PRO A 195 -16.78 8.33 24.82
N SER A 196 -16.36 9.59 24.76
CA SER A 196 -14.94 9.94 24.90
C SER A 196 -14.45 9.62 26.31
N LEU A 197 -13.37 8.83 26.42
CA LEU A 197 -12.74 8.48 27.70
C LEU A 197 -11.92 9.70 28.20
N GLY A 198 -12.63 10.73 28.67
CA GLY A 198 -12.07 11.98 29.18
C GLY A 198 -12.48 13.21 28.37
N SER A 199 -12.06 14.38 28.86
CA SER A 199 -12.37 15.69 28.25
C SER A 199 -11.43 16.01 27.07
N GLY A 200 -11.99 16.57 25.99
CA GLY A 200 -11.23 17.10 24.85
C GLY A 200 -10.74 16.03 23.86
N GLN A 201 -9.83 16.42 22.96
CA GLN A 201 -9.34 15.54 21.89
C GLN A 201 -8.59 14.31 22.44
N ALA A 202 -7.90 14.46 23.57
CA ALA A 202 -7.23 13.38 24.27
C ALA A 202 -8.16 12.18 24.49
N GLY A 203 -9.35 12.40 25.09
CA GLY A 203 -10.31 11.32 25.39
C GLY A 203 -10.91 10.63 24.18
N ARG A 204 -10.94 11.27 23.00
CA ARG A 204 -11.34 10.65 21.72
C ARG A 204 -10.22 9.79 21.13
N SER A 205 -8.99 10.27 21.17
CA SER A 205 -7.81 9.56 20.65
C SER A 205 -7.37 8.39 21.54
N LEU A 206 -7.62 8.48 22.85
CA LEU A 206 -7.13 7.53 23.86
C LEU A 206 -7.71 6.11 23.68
N LEU A 207 -8.98 5.98 23.29
CA LEU A 207 -9.59 4.68 22.97
C LEU A 207 -8.88 4.00 21.79
N THR A 208 -8.63 4.75 20.70
CA THR A 208 -7.88 4.24 19.53
C THR A 208 -6.47 3.77 19.91
N VAL A 209 -5.77 4.54 20.76
CA VAL A 209 -4.40 4.22 21.20
C VAL A 209 -4.37 2.98 22.11
N ILE A 210 -5.30 2.85 23.07
CA ILE A 210 -5.43 1.64 23.90
C ILE A 210 -5.69 0.42 23.03
N VAL A 211 -6.66 0.49 22.11
CA VAL A 211 -6.98 -0.65 21.23
C VAL A 211 -5.78 -1.02 20.36
N ALA A 212 -5.02 -0.05 19.84
CA ALA A 212 -3.79 -0.33 19.09
C ALA A 212 -2.71 -1.03 19.92
N ILE A 213 -2.51 -0.63 21.18
CA ILE A 213 -1.56 -1.30 22.10
C ILE A 213 -2.01 -2.74 22.38
N VAL A 214 -3.30 -2.94 22.68
CA VAL A 214 -3.89 -4.27 22.96
C VAL A 214 -3.78 -5.18 21.73
N VAL A 215 -4.15 -4.69 20.53
CA VAL A 215 -4.00 -5.44 19.27
C VAL A 215 -2.53 -5.77 18.99
N THR A 216 -1.60 -4.85 19.25
CA THR A 216 -0.16 -5.10 19.10
C THR A 216 0.31 -6.23 20.01
N ALA A 217 -0.08 -6.21 21.29
CA ALA A 217 0.26 -7.25 22.26
C ALA A 217 -0.37 -8.61 21.90
N LEU A 218 -1.65 -8.62 21.49
CA LEU A 218 -2.37 -9.82 21.06
C LEU A 218 -1.73 -10.45 19.82
N ILE A 219 -1.40 -9.66 18.79
CA ILE A 219 -0.81 -10.17 17.55
C ILE A 219 0.64 -10.61 17.76
N TYR A 220 1.41 -9.90 18.59
CA TYR A 220 2.73 -10.34 19.01
C TYR A 220 2.67 -11.70 19.71
N CYS A 221 1.73 -11.87 20.65
CA CYS A 221 1.53 -13.12 21.36
C CYS A 221 1.06 -14.25 20.42
N TYR A 222 0.08 -13.95 19.57
CA TYR A 222 -0.49 -14.88 18.59
C TYR A 222 0.57 -15.45 17.65
N LEU A 223 1.39 -14.58 17.05
CA LEU A 223 2.42 -15.00 16.10
C LEU A 223 3.61 -15.72 16.75
N ARG A 224 3.95 -15.42 18.01
CA ARG A 224 5.14 -15.96 18.68
C ARG A 224 4.88 -17.21 19.53
N PHE A 225 3.74 -17.29 20.23
CA PHE A 225 3.50 -18.30 21.26
C PHE A 225 2.38 -19.29 20.96
N THR A 226 1.60 -19.11 19.88
CA THR A 226 0.48 -20.02 19.56
C THR A 226 0.81 -21.02 18.46
N LYS A 227 0.17 -22.19 18.53
CA LYS A 227 0.19 -23.20 17.44
C LYS A 227 -0.23 -22.61 16.09
N HIS A 228 -1.17 -21.65 16.09
CA HIS A 228 -1.67 -21.05 14.86
C HIS A 228 -0.59 -20.18 14.18
N GLY A 229 0.20 -19.43 14.96
CA GLY A 229 1.37 -18.70 14.45
C GLY A 229 2.42 -19.64 13.82
N TYR A 230 2.65 -20.82 14.43
CA TYR A 230 3.54 -21.85 13.88
C TYR A 230 3.01 -22.43 12.55
N GLU A 231 1.72 -22.80 12.47
CA GLU A 231 1.09 -23.29 11.25
C GLU A 231 1.19 -22.28 10.10
N ILE A 232 1.00 -20.98 10.39
CA ILE A 232 1.16 -19.86 9.43
C ILE A 232 2.61 -19.77 8.94
N SER A 233 3.59 -19.81 9.84
CA SER A 233 5.01 -19.69 9.47
C SER A 233 5.48 -20.87 8.61
N LEU A 234 5.11 -22.10 8.97
CA LEU A 234 5.51 -23.30 8.23
C LEU A 234 4.93 -23.34 6.81
N ILE A 235 3.68 -22.88 6.63
CA ILE A 235 3.06 -22.70 5.30
C ILE A 235 3.78 -21.60 4.51
N GLY A 236 4.22 -20.54 5.19
CA GLY A 236 5.07 -19.50 4.63
C GLY A 236 6.38 -20.06 4.08
N ASP A 237 7.05 -20.96 4.80
CA ASP A 237 8.29 -21.59 4.34
C ASP A 237 8.03 -22.54 3.15
N SER A 238 7.19 -23.56 3.33
CA SER A 238 6.86 -24.54 2.28
C SER A 238 5.47 -25.18 2.47
N LYS A 239 4.61 -24.98 1.46
CA LYS A 239 3.29 -25.63 1.37
C LYS A 239 3.38 -27.16 1.34
N ASN A 240 4.46 -27.73 0.81
CA ASN A 240 4.67 -29.19 0.78
C ASN A 240 5.07 -29.72 2.16
N THR A 241 5.95 -29.02 2.88
CA THR A 241 6.36 -29.38 4.24
C THR A 241 5.17 -29.29 5.21
N ALA A 242 4.32 -28.26 5.07
CA ALA A 242 3.09 -28.17 5.85
C ALA A 242 2.12 -29.34 5.61
N ARG A 243 1.99 -29.81 4.35
CA ARG A 243 1.19 -31.02 4.04
C ARG A 243 1.79 -32.29 4.64
N TYR A 244 3.11 -32.44 4.57
CA TYR A 244 3.82 -33.58 5.19
C TYR A 244 3.65 -33.60 6.71
N ALA A 245 3.66 -32.43 7.36
CA ALA A 245 3.36 -32.27 8.79
C ALA A 245 1.86 -32.40 9.14
N GLY A 246 1.00 -32.86 8.22
CA GLY A 246 -0.44 -33.08 8.45
C GLY A 246 -1.29 -31.81 8.54
N ILE A 247 -0.75 -30.63 8.24
CA ILE A 247 -1.46 -29.34 8.38
C ILE A 247 -2.33 -29.08 7.15
N SER A 248 -3.63 -28.89 7.37
CA SER A 248 -4.60 -28.60 6.31
C SER A 248 -4.48 -27.16 5.82
N VAL A 249 -3.56 -26.91 4.87
CA VAL A 249 -3.24 -25.60 4.29
C VAL A 249 -4.49 -24.76 3.95
N LYS A 250 -5.53 -25.39 3.36
CA LYS A 250 -6.80 -24.74 3.02
C LYS A 250 -7.49 -24.08 4.23
N LYS A 251 -7.57 -24.76 5.37
CA LYS A 251 -8.21 -24.24 6.59
C LYS A 251 -7.38 -23.11 7.21
N VAL A 252 -6.05 -23.19 7.14
CA VAL A 252 -5.16 -22.14 7.67
C VAL A 252 -5.24 -20.86 6.83
N ILE A 253 -5.29 -20.96 5.49
CA ILE A 253 -5.54 -19.80 4.60
C ILE A 253 -6.81 -19.06 5.05
N ILE A 254 -7.93 -19.78 5.16
CA ILE A 254 -9.24 -19.18 5.50
C ILE A 254 -9.23 -18.56 6.91
N ARG A 255 -8.72 -19.28 7.92
CA ARG A 255 -8.64 -18.76 9.31
C ARG A 255 -7.75 -17.52 9.43
N THR A 256 -6.63 -17.49 8.73
CA THR A 256 -5.69 -16.36 8.76
C THR A 256 -6.30 -15.11 8.12
N LEU A 257 -7.06 -15.28 7.03
CA LEU A 257 -7.72 -14.16 6.35
C LEU A 257 -8.97 -13.70 7.10
N ILE A 258 -9.71 -14.59 7.77
CA ILE A 258 -10.73 -14.19 8.76
C ILE A 258 -10.12 -13.28 9.83
N LEU A 259 -8.96 -13.66 10.40
CA LEU A 259 -8.29 -12.86 11.43
C LEU A 259 -7.79 -11.51 10.87
N SER A 260 -7.23 -11.50 9.65
CA SER A 260 -6.81 -10.28 8.94
C SER A 260 -8.01 -9.34 8.72
N GLY A 261 -9.10 -9.84 8.15
CA GLY A 261 -10.33 -9.08 7.90
C GLY A 261 -11.02 -8.60 9.17
N ALA A 262 -11.04 -9.40 10.24
CA ALA A 262 -11.59 -9.03 11.54
C ALA A 262 -10.86 -7.83 12.16
N LEU A 263 -9.52 -7.78 12.03
CA LEU A 263 -8.70 -6.67 12.53
C LEU A 263 -8.87 -5.41 11.67
N CYS A 264 -8.97 -5.54 10.34
CA CYS A 264 -9.36 -4.44 9.46
C CYS A 264 -10.76 -3.91 9.79
N GLY A 265 -11.72 -4.80 10.06
CA GLY A 265 -13.08 -4.46 10.50
C GLY A 265 -13.10 -3.72 11.83
N LEU A 266 -12.25 -4.10 12.79
CA LEU A 266 -12.06 -3.36 14.05
C LEU A 266 -11.57 -1.92 13.81
N VAL A 267 -10.68 -1.69 12.84
CA VAL A 267 -10.24 -0.34 12.45
C VAL A 267 -11.41 0.47 11.84
N GLY A 268 -12.26 -0.15 11.02
CA GLY A 268 -13.46 0.50 10.49
C GLY A 268 -14.46 0.94 11.58
N PHE A 269 -14.64 0.10 12.61
CA PHE A 269 -15.43 0.45 13.80
C PHE A 269 -14.83 1.66 14.53
N LEU A 270 -13.51 1.66 14.77
CA LEU A 270 -12.84 2.79 15.43
C LEU A 270 -13.02 4.08 14.63
N LEU A 271 -12.81 4.03 13.31
CA LEU A 271 -12.86 5.22 12.45
C LEU A 271 -14.25 5.86 12.42
N VAL A 272 -15.30 5.06 12.25
CA VAL A 272 -16.67 5.57 12.18
C VAL A 272 -17.21 5.86 13.59
N GLY A 273 -17.15 4.90 14.51
CA GLY A 273 -17.80 5.03 15.82
C GLY A 273 -17.13 6.00 16.79
N SER A 274 -15.81 6.26 16.66
CA SER A 274 -15.02 7.04 17.64
C SER A 274 -14.36 8.31 17.09
N ILE A 275 -14.30 8.53 15.78
CA ILE A 275 -13.49 9.62 15.19
C ILE A 275 -14.31 10.51 14.27
N ASN A 276 -14.81 9.95 13.17
CA ASN A 276 -15.42 10.71 12.10
C ASN A 276 -16.94 10.79 12.24
N HIS A 277 -17.57 9.75 12.78
CA HIS A 277 -19.04 9.63 12.91
C HIS A 277 -19.78 9.72 11.56
N MET A 278 -19.06 9.55 10.45
CA MET A 278 -19.54 9.61 9.07
C MET A 278 -18.84 8.52 8.23
N VAL A 279 -19.43 8.19 7.08
CA VAL A 279 -18.79 7.36 6.05
C VAL A 279 -18.72 8.12 4.72
N SER A 280 -17.56 8.01 4.08
CA SER A 280 -17.28 8.41 2.70
C SER A 280 -16.48 7.30 2.01
N THR A 281 -16.35 7.39 0.69
CA THR A 281 -15.54 6.47 -0.13
C THR A 281 -14.04 6.57 0.12
N SER A 282 -13.57 7.65 0.77
CA SER A 282 -12.16 7.93 1.09
C SER A 282 -11.76 7.62 2.54
N MET A 283 -12.66 7.02 3.33
CA MET A 283 -12.43 6.72 4.75
C MET A 283 -11.25 5.78 5.02
N ASP A 284 -10.92 4.91 4.08
CA ASP A 284 -9.76 4.03 4.19
C ASP A 284 -8.43 4.79 4.23
N GLY A 285 -8.37 6.05 3.77
CA GLY A 285 -7.19 6.92 3.86
C GLY A 285 -5.94 6.31 3.23
N ASN A 286 -6.13 5.36 2.30
CA ASN A 286 -5.09 4.48 1.76
C ASN A 286 -4.21 3.76 2.82
N MET A 287 -4.75 3.54 4.02
CA MET A 287 -4.05 2.92 5.16
C MET A 287 -3.65 1.47 4.88
N GLY A 288 -4.40 0.74 4.04
CA GLY A 288 -4.08 -0.62 3.62
C GLY A 288 -2.77 -0.68 2.84
N PHE A 289 -2.63 0.05 1.73
CA PHE A 289 -1.38 0.02 0.93
C PHE A 289 -0.18 0.58 1.72
N THR A 290 -0.39 1.62 2.54
CA THR A 290 0.65 2.12 3.44
C THR A 290 1.02 1.08 4.51
N GLY A 291 0.04 0.34 5.03
CA GLY A 291 0.23 -0.78 5.97
C GLY A 291 1.04 -1.94 5.39
N ILE A 292 0.97 -2.18 4.07
CA ILE A 292 1.86 -3.14 3.37
C ILE A 292 3.32 -2.70 3.51
N MET A 293 3.61 -1.42 3.27
CA MET A 293 4.96 -0.88 3.40
C MET A 293 5.46 -0.97 4.84
N VAL A 294 4.65 -0.59 5.83
CA VAL A 294 4.95 -0.75 7.26
C VAL A 294 5.30 -2.20 7.60
N ALA A 295 4.48 -3.16 7.17
CA ALA A 295 4.65 -4.59 7.41
C ALA A 295 6.00 -5.12 6.87
N TRP A 296 6.35 -4.69 5.66
CA TRP A 296 7.60 -5.05 4.97
C TRP A 296 8.83 -4.40 5.61
N MET A 297 8.81 -3.08 5.81
CA MET A 297 9.88 -2.31 6.44
C MET A 297 10.15 -2.80 7.88
N GLY A 298 9.09 -3.21 8.60
CA GLY A 298 9.17 -3.77 9.95
C GLY A 298 9.62 -5.24 10.02
N LYS A 299 9.87 -5.90 8.87
CA LYS A 299 10.28 -7.32 8.77
C LYS A 299 9.40 -8.26 9.61
N PHE A 300 8.09 -7.98 9.61
CA PHE A 300 7.08 -8.70 10.40
C PHE A 300 7.34 -8.73 11.93
N ASN A 301 7.98 -7.70 12.48
CA ASN A 301 8.13 -7.47 13.93
C ASN A 301 7.21 -6.32 14.39
N PRO A 302 6.15 -6.61 15.19
CA PRO A 302 5.18 -5.60 15.66
C PRO A 302 5.79 -4.35 16.31
N LEU A 303 6.89 -4.49 17.07
CA LEU A 303 7.51 -3.35 17.75
C LEU A 303 8.21 -2.39 16.77
N ILE A 304 8.85 -2.92 15.73
CA ILE A 304 9.50 -2.10 14.69
C ILE A 304 8.43 -1.43 13.84
N MET A 305 7.32 -2.14 13.55
CA MET A 305 6.17 -1.58 12.84
C MET A 305 5.51 -0.41 13.57
N ALA A 306 5.44 -0.45 14.90
CA ALA A 306 4.93 0.69 15.68
C ALA A 306 5.78 1.95 15.46
N GLY A 307 7.11 1.83 15.53
CA GLY A 307 8.03 2.93 15.24
C GLY A 307 7.94 3.46 13.80
N ILE A 308 7.77 2.57 12.83
CA ILE A 308 7.59 2.94 11.41
C ILE A 308 6.23 3.63 11.19
N SER A 309 5.15 3.11 11.78
CA SER A 309 3.81 3.70 11.68
C SER A 309 3.77 5.11 12.27
N PHE A 310 4.47 5.33 13.39
CA PHE A 310 4.65 6.64 14.00
C PHE A 310 5.41 7.58 13.07
N PHE A 311 6.54 7.13 12.54
CA PHE A 311 7.39 7.91 11.63
C PHE A 311 6.63 8.33 10.35
N ILE A 312 5.85 7.42 9.76
CA ILE A 312 5.03 7.70 8.58
C ILE A 312 3.94 8.75 8.88
N ASN A 313 3.21 8.61 9.99
CA ASN A 313 2.18 9.57 10.36
C ASN A 313 2.76 10.93 10.79
N PHE A 314 3.95 10.94 11.40
CA PHE A 314 4.71 12.16 11.68
C PHE A 314 5.02 12.91 10.40
N LEU A 315 5.51 12.22 9.36
CA LEU A 315 5.76 12.83 8.06
C LEU A 315 4.47 13.33 7.40
N SER A 316 3.43 12.50 7.29
CA SER A 316 2.17 12.89 6.64
C SER A 316 1.52 14.11 7.31
N ARG A 317 1.40 14.14 8.65
CA ARG A 317 0.86 15.30 9.36
C ARG A 317 1.78 16.53 9.32
N GLY A 318 3.10 16.33 9.40
CA GLY A 318 4.06 17.41 9.22
C GLY A 318 3.95 18.03 7.83
N MET A 319 3.83 17.21 6.79
CA MET A 319 3.71 17.65 5.41
C MET A 319 2.39 18.36 5.11
N ALA A 320 1.27 17.90 5.66
CA ALA A 320 0.00 18.62 5.58
C ALA A 320 0.09 20.03 6.21
N GLN A 321 0.80 20.17 7.34
CA GLN A 321 1.06 21.48 7.93
C GLN A 321 2.00 22.33 7.08
N VAL A 322 3.06 21.76 6.50
CA VAL A 322 3.94 22.46 5.55
C VAL A 322 3.13 22.99 4.36
N CYS A 323 2.24 22.19 3.78
CA CYS A 323 1.38 22.64 2.67
C CYS A 323 0.52 23.85 3.07
N THR A 324 -0.11 23.78 4.25
CA THR A 324 -0.92 24.86 4.81
C THR A 324 -0.09 26.13 5.07
N ASP A 325 1.06 26.01 5.74
CA ASP A 325 1.93 27.12 6.11
C ASP A 325 2.61 27.80 4.91
N PHE A 326 2.78 27.08 3.79
CA PHE A 326 3.38 27.57 2.55
C PHE A 326 2.34 27.98 1.50
N GLY A 327 1.04 27.88 1.80
CA GLY A 327 -0.04 28.33 0.92
C GLY A 327 -0.39 27.37 -0.24
N PHE A 328 0.00 26.10 -0.16
CA PHE A 328 -0.39 25.09 -1.14
C PHE A 328 -1.80 24.56 -0.83
N THR A 329 -2.75 24.85 -1.71
CA THR A 329 -4.18 24.48 -1.54
C THR A 329 -4.48 23.01 -1.80
N SER A 330 -3.54 22.22 -2.32
CA SER A 330 -3.75 20.82 -2.72
C SER A 330 -3.07 19.83 -1.77
N GLU A 331 -3.86 18.93 -1.17
CA GLU A 331 -3.36 17.82 -0.35
C GLU A 331 -2.43 16.89 -1.14
N ALA A 332 -2.63 16.80 -2.46
CA ALA A 332 -1.79 16.03 -3.38
C ALA A 332 -0.29 16.36 -3.30
N LEU A 333 0.10 17.59 -2.94
CA LEU A 333 1.52 17.93 -2.74
C LEU A 333 2.12 17.19 -1.53
N SER A 334 1.34 17.04 -0.45
CA SER A 334 1.73 16.28 0.74
C SER A 334 1.94 14.81 0.38
N ASP A 335 1.02 14.22 -0.38
CA ASP A 335 1.10 12.80 -0.78
C ASP A 335 2.25 12.53 -1.75
N ILE A 336 2.54 13.44 -2.69
CA ILE A 336 3.71 13.34 -3.57
C ILE A 336 5.01 13.37 -2.76
N VAL A 337 5.12 14.26 -1.77
CA VAL A 337 6.32 14.35 -0.91
C VAL A 337 6.47 13.11 -0.04
N VAL A 338 5.38 12.63 0.57
CA VAL A 338 5.39 11.39 1.36
C VAL A 338 5.75 10.18 0.49
N GLY A 339 5.21 10.09 -0.73
CA GLY A 339 5.54 9.07 -1.72
C GLY A 339 7.01 9.12 -2.18
N LEU A 340 7.58 10.32 -2.34
CA LEU A 340 9.00 10.50 -2.64
C LEU A 340 9.88 9.98 -1.48
N ILE A 341 9.50 10.28 -0.23
CA ILE A 341 10.21 9.76 0.95
C ILE A 341 10.10 8.22 1.01
N TYR A 342 8.95 7.63 0.66
CA TYR A 342 8.81 6.16 0.54
C TYR A 342 9.74 5.58 -0.54
N PHE A 343 9.83 6.23 -1.70
CA PHE A 343 10.74 5.80 -2.78
C PHE A 343 12.21 5.78 -2.31
N PHE A 344 12.68 6.84 -1.65
CA PHE A 344 14.02 6.87 -1.06
C PHE A 344 14.21 5.80 0.02
N PHE A 345 13.21 5.56 0.88
CA PHE A 345 13.30 4.53 1.92
C PHE A 345 13.43 3.11 1.33
N ILE A 346 12.57 2.77 0.36
CA ILE A 346 12.58 1.46 -0.32
C ILE A 346 13.89 1.28 -1.10
N GLY A 347 14.33 2.32 -1.82
CA GLY A 347 15.62 2.32 -2.53
C GLY A 347 16.80 2.08 -1.58
N CYS A 348 16.81 2.69 -0.40
CA CYS A 348 17.87 2.45 0.58
C CYS A 348 17.81 1.07 1.23
N GLU A 349 16.64 0.44 1.40
CA GLU A 349 16.58 -0.96 1.82
C GLU A 349 17.10 -1.91 0.73
N PHE A 350 16.93 -1.59 -0.57
CA PHE A 350 17.61 -2.30 -1.66
C PHE A 350 19.14 -2.20 -1.52
N PHE A 351 19.70 -1.01 -1.27
CA PHE A 351 21.16 -0.85 -1.05
C PHE A 351 21.68 -1.48 0.27
N ILE A 352 20.82 -1.71 1.25
CA ILE A 352 21.12 -2.44 2.49
C ILE A 352 21.17 -3.96 2.25
N VAL A 353 20.27 -4.49 1.42
CA VAL A 353 20.18 -5.94 1.14
C VAL A 353 21.12 -6.38 0.00
N TYR A 354 21.38 -5.49 -0.95
CA TYR A 354 22.16 -5.79 -2.15
C TYR A 354 23.39 -4.88 -2.31
N LYS A 355 24.44 -5.42 -2.92
CA LYS A 355 25.65 -4.69 -3.29
C LYS A 355 25.72 -4.67 -4.81
N VAL A 356 25.72 -3.46 -5.35
CA VAL A 356 25.86 -3.21 -6.78
C VAL A 356 27.35 -3.15 -7.10
N HIS A 357 27.84 -4.09 -7.89
CA HIS A 357 29.19 -4.09 -8.44
C HIS A 357 29.13 -3.53 -9.85
N PHE A 358 29.75 -2.36 -10.05
CA PHE A 358 29.94 -1.76 -11.37
C PHE A 358 31.26 -2.27 -11.95
N ASN A 359 31.19 -3.09 -13.00
CA ASN A 359 32.38 -3.64 -13.64
C ASN A 359 32.94 -2.62 -14.65
N PHE A 360 33.46 -1.48 -14.15
CA PHE A 360 34.21 -0.53 -14.95
C PHE A 360 35.53 -1.19 -15.37
N LYS A 361 35.53 -1.76 -16.58
CA LYS A 361 36.70 -2.37 -17.20
C LYS A 361 37.80 -1.33 -17.36
N LYS A 362 38.72 -1.26 -16.39
CA LYS A 362 39.87 -0.35 -16.38
C LYS A 362 40.83 -0.76 -17.50
N HIS A 363 40.63 -0.20 -18.69
CA HIS A 363 41.48 -0.40 -19.86
C HIS A 363 42.80 0.37 -19.69
N HIS A 364 43.61 0.00 -18.69
CA HIS A 364 45.02 0.34 -18.70
C HIS A 364 45.73 -0.62 -19.65
N GLY A 365 46.08 -0.12 -20.83
CA GLY A 365 47.02 -0.81 -21.70
C GLY A 365 48.36 -0.92 -20.97
N ARG A 366 48.87 -2.14 -20.91
CA ARG A 366 50.30 -2.42 -20.77
C ARG A 366 50.59 -3.62 -21.65
N GLU A 367 51.00 -3.33 -22.87
CA GLU A 367 51.71 -4.30 -23.70
C GLU A 367 53.06 -4.55 -23.03
N GLU A 368 53.42 -5.82 -22.83
CA GLU A 368 54.73 -6.41 -23.17
C GLU A 368 54.72 -7.93 -22.88
N PRO A 369 55.65 -8.73 -23.43
CA PRO A 369 55.23 -9.87 -24.24
C PRO A 369 55.55 -11.25 -23.63
N ALA A 370 55.41 -12.28 -24.47
CA ALA A 370 55.55 -13.69 -24.15
C ALA A 370 56.90 -14.06 -23.48
N PHE A 371 56.83 -14.98 -22.53
CA PHE A 371 57.94 -15.83 -22.15
C PHE A 371 57.52 -17.29 -22.28
N SER A 372 58.36 -18.08 -22.95
CA SER A 372 58.18 -19.51 -23.16
C SER A 372 59.33 -20.29 -22.54
N MET A 373 59.01 -21.51 -22.11
CA MET A 373 59.90 -22.67 -22.09
C MET A 373 60.70 -22.97 -20.79
N ASP A 374 60.38 -24.17 -20.28
CA ASP A 374 61.23 -25.22 -19.69
C ASP A 374 61.86 -25.17 -18.28
N ALA A 375 62.00 -26.43 -17.81
CA ALA A 375 62.97 -26.99 -16.87
C ALA A 375 62.62 -27.09 -15.35
N SER A 376 62.22 -28.31 -14.98
CA SER A 376 62.71 -29.11 -13.84
C SER A 376 62.68 -28.56 -12.40
N SER A 377 61.92 -29.23 -11.53
CA SER A 377 62.41 -29.67 -10.21
C SER A 377 61.66 -30.94 -9.79
N GLU A 378 62.39 -31.97 -9.34
CA GLU A 378 61.85 -33.20 -8.74
C GLU A 378 61.67 -33.06 -7.22
N ASP A 379 61.12 -34.12 -6.61
CA ASP A 379 61.07 -34.46 -5.17
C ASP A 379 60.29 -33.52 -4.21
N SER A 380 59.29 -34.00 -3.47
CA SER A 380 59.39 -35.18 -2.59
C SER A 380 58.00 -35.68 -2.12
N ALA A 381 57.96 -36.90 -1.57
CA ALA A 381 56.73 -37.71 -1.44
C ALA A 381 56.12 -37.81 -0.03
N SER A 382 54.79 -38.02 0.01
CA SER A 382 53.97 -38.77 1.01
C SER A 382 52.49 -38.37 0.82
N GLU A 383 51.46 -39.22 0.91
CA GLU A 383 51.38 -40.67 1.16
C GLU A 383 50.10 -41.25 0.47
N GLN A 384 50.02 -42.57 0.30
CA GLN A 384 48.90 -43.28 -0.38
C GLN A 384 47.67 -43.42 0.55
N THR A 385 46.41 -43.57 0.12
CA THR A 385 45.78 -44.58 -0.77
C THR A 385 44.34 -44.11 -1.10
N GLY A 386 43.71 -44.40 -2.25
CA GLY A 386 44.14 -45.23 -3.38
C GLY A 386 43.07 -45.41 -4.49
N ALA A 387 42.64 -46.66 -4.71
CA ALA A 387 41.84 -47.20 -5.83
C ALA A 387 40.31 -47.11 -5.60
N GLU A 388 39.40 -47.21 -6.60
CA GLU A 388 39.43 -47.96 -7.87
C GLU A 388 38.95 -47.19 -9.13
N ARG A 389 39.11 -47.80 -10.32
CA ARG A 389 38.78 -47.31 -11.67
C ARG A 389 37.59 -48.06 -12.28
N GLU A 390 36.91 -47.42 -13.23
CA GLU A 390 36.58 -47.90 -14.61
C GLU A 390 35.85 -46.75 -15.34
N GLU A 391 36.46 -46.08 -16.33
CA GLU A 391 36.44 -46.39 -17.78
C GLU A 391 35.01 -46.51 -18.36
N THR A 392 34.44 -45.41 -18.85
CA THR A 392 34.44 -44.93 -20.26
C THR A 392 33.64 -45.77 -21.27
N GLU A 393 32.48 -45.25 -21.70
CA GLU A 393 32.17 -45.19 -23.14
C GLU A 393 31.10 -44.14 -23.52
N LYS A 394 31.22 -43.63 -24.74
CA LYS A 394 30.25 -42.80 -25.48
C LYS A 394 30.50 -43.05 -26.97
N PRO A 395 29.47 -43.40 -27.76
CA PRO A 395 29.03 -42.51 -28.86
C PRO A 395 27.49 -42.27 -28.84
N ALA A 396 26.97 -41.09 -29.19
CA ALA A 396 26.58 -40.63 -30.55
C ALA A 396 25.37 -41.41 -31.14
N LEU A 397 24.21 -40.77 -31.34
CA LEU A 397 23.69 -40.17 -32.61
C LEU A 397 23.40 -41.23 -33.71
N ALA A 398 22.32 -41.19 -34.50
CA ALA A 398 21.35 -40.13 -34.81
C ALA A 398 20.02 -40.69 -35.40
N ASP A 399 19.09 -39.79 -35.70
CA ASP A 399 17.98 -39.86 -36.68
C ASP A 399 16.91 -40.99 -36.56
N GLY A 400 15.64 -40.75 -36.89
CA GLY A 400 14.92 -39.56 -37.37
C GLY A 400 13.41 -39.88 -37.35
N MET A 401 12.48 -39.19 -38.03
CA MET A 401 12.42 -37.91 -38.71
C MET A 401 10.98 -37.80 -39.23
N GLU A 402 10.25 -36.71 -38.99
CA GLU A 402 9.37 -36.14 -40.04
C GLU A 402 8.94 -34.72 -39.71
N ALA A 403 8.61 -33.97 -40.76
CA ALA A 403 8.48 -32.52 -40.76
C ALA A 403 7.24 -32.09 -41.55
N THR A 404 6.82 -30.83 -41.39
CA THR A 404 6.18 -30.11 -42.49
C THR A 404 6.47 -28.61 -42.40
N LYS A 405 6.36 -27.93 -43.54
CA LYS A 405 7.17 -26.76 -43.88
C LYS A 405 6.55 -25.40 -43.54
N SER A 406 7.49 -24.46 -43.41
CA SER A 406 7.38 -23.00 -43.53
C SER A 406 6.30 -22.44 -44.45
N GLU A 407 5.80 -21.27 -44.09
CA GLU A 407 5.74 -20.14 -45.02
C GLU A 407 6.09 -18.82 -44.31
N SER A 408 6.69 -17.88 -45.03
CA SER A 408 7.12 -16.58 -44.52
C SER A 408 6.42 -15.46 -45.30
N THR A 409 5.95 -14.39 -44.66
CA THR A 409 5.76 -13.07 -45.31
C THR A 409 5.52 -11.93 -44.30
N LYS A 410 6.31 -10.87 -44.47
CA LYS A 410 6.12 -9.43 -44.17
C LYS A 410 5.38 -9.00 -42.88
N THR A 411 6.17 -8.34 -42.03
CA THR A 411 5.98 -6.96 -41.55
C THR A 411 4.63 -6.27 -41.88
N GLN A 412 3.76 -6.11 -40.87
CA GLN A 412 2.78 -5.01 -40.82
C GLN A 412 2.25 -4.79 -39.39
N HIS A 413 2.31 -3.53 -38.94
CA HIS A 413 1.75 -3.00 -37.69
C HIS A 413 1.67 -1.47 -37.89
N PRO A 414 0.69 -0.73 -37.36
CA PRO A 414 -0.70 -1.07 -37.01
C PRO A 414 -1.73 -0.39 -37.95
N LYS A 415 -2.97 -0.88 -38.01
CA LYS A 415 -4.13 -0.10 -38.51
C LYS A 415 -5.43 -0.26 -37.72
N GLU A 416 -5.50 -1.20 -36.78
CA GLU A 416 -6.70 -1.41 -35.94
C GLU A 416 -6.67 -0.62 -34.62
N THR A 417 -5.50 -0.10 -34.22
CA THR A 417 -5.38 0.72 -32.99
C THR A 417 -5.95 2.14 -33.16
N GLU A 418 -5.90 2.71 -34.37
CA GLU A 418 -6.44 4.07 -34.62
C GLU A 418 -7.97 4.13 -34.66
N GLN A 419 -8.66 3.08 -35.13
CA GLN A 419 -10.14 3.11 -35.21
C GLN A 419 -10.82 2.98 -33.85
N ILE A 420 -10.24 2.23 -32.91
CA ILE A 420 -10.73 2.20 -31.52
C ILE A 420 -10.48 3.56 -30.86
N GLN A 421 -9.29 4.12 -31.07
CA GLN A 421 -8.91 5.39 -30.45
C GLN A 421 -9.61 6.63 -31.07
N GLN A 422 -10.14 6.53 -32.29
CA GLN A 422 -11.08 7.53 -32.83
C GLN A 422 -12.50 7.37 -32.27
N SER A 423 -12.96 6.14 -32.01
CA SER A 423 -14.28 5.93 -31.37
C SER A 423 -14.33 6.38 -29.90
N GLU A 424 -13.20 6.37 -29.20
CA GLU A 424 -13.10 6.89 -27.83
C GLU A 424 -12.90 8.41 -27.76
N LEU A 425 -12.50 9.09 -28.85
CA LEU A 425 -12.29 10.54 -28.87
C LEU A 425 -13.58 11.36 -29.13
N GLU A 426 -14.60 10.76 -29.76
CA GLU A 426 -15.91 11.41 -29.98
C GLU A 426 -16.92 11.16 -28.85
N ALA A 427 -16.61 10.25 -27.90
CA ALA A 427 -17.52 9.88 -26.82
C ALA A 427 -17.49 10.81 -25.59
N ASP A 428 -16.53 11.73 -25.50
CA ASP A 428 -16.24 12.53 -24.28
C ASP A 428 -16.30 14.06 -24.54
N ALA A 429 -17.17 14.48 -25.46
CA ALA A 429 -17.53 15.89 -25.66
C ALA A 429 -18.69 16.28 -24.72
N PRO A 430 -18.58 17.35 -23.92
CA PRO A 430 -19.65 17.73 -23.00
C PRO A 430 -20.89 18.28 -23.74
N GLU A 431 -22.05 17.66 -23.52
CA GLU A 431 -23.35 18.18 -23.96
C GLU A 431 -23.61 19.58 -23.38
N ASN A 432 -23.37 20.62 -24.17
CA ASN A 432 -23.58 22.02 -23.77
C ASN A 432 -24.70 22.72 -24.57
N GLU A 433 -25.68 21.95 -25.06
CA GLU A 433 -26.84 22.51 -25.76
C GLU A 433 -27.92 23.07 -24.81
N GLY A 434 -27.91 22.66 -23.53
CA GLY A 434 -28.90 23.13 -22.53
C GLY A 434 -28.79 24.62 -22.14
N ALA A 435 -27.61 25.23 -22.29
CA ALA A 435 -27.35 26.60 -21.83
C ALA A 435 -27.57 27.68 -22.91
N ALA A 436 -27.26 27.37 -24.18
CA ALA A 436 -27.34 28.33 -25.28
C ALA A 436 -28.79 28.73 -25.63
N VAL A 437 -29.73 27.79 -25.55
CA VAL A 437 -31.15 28.02 -25.89
C VAL A 437 -31.80 29.01 -24.91
N LYS A 438 -31.62 28.83 -23.60
CA LYS A 438 -32.16 29.75 -22.57
C LYS A 438 -31.57 31.15 -22.64
N ALA A 439 -30.28 31.30 -22.98
CA ALA A 439 -29.66 32.61 -23.20
C ALA A 439 -30.21 33.33 -24.46
N GLY A 440 -30.51 32.58 -25.52
CA GLY A 440 -31.11 33.10 -26.76
C GLY A 440 -32.55 33.60 -26.57
N GLU A 441 -33.36 32.85 -25.83
CA GLU A 441 -34.75 33.23 -25.52
C GLU A 441 -34.84 34.44 -24.58
N GLY A 442 -33.96 34.54 -23.57
CA GLY A 442 -33.87 35.71 -22.70
C GLY A 442 -33.60 37.01 -23.48
N LYS A 443 -32.66 36.97 -24.44
CA LYS A 443 -32.37 38.13 -25.31
C LYS A 443 -33.49 38.46 -26.29
N LYS A 444 -34.17 37.48 -26.89
CA LYS A 444 -35.33 37.73 -27.78
C LYS A 444 -36.52 38.32 -27.02
N THR A 445 -36.79 37.85 -25.80
CA THR A 445 -37.91 38.33 -24.97
C THR A 445 -37.66 39.75 -24.45
N SER A 446 -36.42 40.07 -24.06
CA SER A 446 -36.04 41.42 -23.63
C SER A 446 -36.07 42.44 -24.79
N ARG A 447 -35.58 42.08 -25.99
CA ARG A 447 -35.74 42.92 -27.19
C ARG A 447 -37.20 43.15 -27.57
N LYS A 448 -38.08 42.14 -27.46
CA LYS A 448 -39.53 42.32 -27.70
C LYS A 448 -40.21 43.22 -26.66
N LYS A 449 -39.79 43.24 -25.39
CA LYS A 449 -40.31 44.18 -24.38
C LYS A 449 -39.87 45.63 -24.65
N ASN A 450 -38.59 45.86 -24.96
CA ASN A 450 -38.10 47.22 -25.24
C ASN A 450 -38.67 47.80 -26.54
N ALA A 451 -38.85 46.97 -27.59
CA ALA A 451 -39.51 47.39 -28.83
C ALA A 451 -41.02 47.64 -28.69
N ARG A 452 -41.67 47.19 -27.59
CA ARG A 452 -43.07 47.49 -27.30
C ARG A 452 -43.23 48.80 -26.52
N LYS A 453 -42.35 49.05 -25.53
CA LYS A 453 -42.29 50.34 -24.82
C LYS A 453 -41.98 51.52 -25.75
N ALA A 454 -41.02 51.36 -26.67
CA ALA A 454 -40.70 52.39 -27.66
C ALA A 454 -41.82 52.66 -28.70
N LYS A 455 -42.99 52.02 -28.55
CA LYS A 455 -44.19 52.21 -29.37
C LYS A 455 -45.40 52.71 -28.57
N GLU A 456 -45.22 52.99 -27.28
CA GLU A 456 -46.22 53.53 -26.35
C GLU A 456 -45.84 54.94 -25.85
N GLU A 457 -44.67 55.47 -26.24
CA GLU A 457 -44.15 56.81 -25.87
C GLU A 457 -43.99 57.76 -27.08
N ASN A 458 -44.81 57.62 -28.12
CA ASN A 458 -44.78 58.49 -29.31
C ASN A 458 -46.15 58.62 -29.98
#